data_AF-A0A2S9JU36-F1
#
_entry.id   AF-A0A2S9JU36-F1
#
_cell.length_a   1.000
_cell.length_b   1.000
_cell.length_c   1.000
_cell.angle_alpha   90.00
_cell.angle_beta   90.00
_cell.angle_gamma   90.00
#
_symmetry.space_group_name_H-M   'P 1'
#
loop_
_entity.id
_entity.type
_entity.pdbx_description
1 polymer ?
#
loop_
_entity_poly.entity_id
_entity_poly.type
_entity_poly.pdbx_seq_one_letter_code
_entity_poly.pdbx_strand_id
1 'polypeptide(L)'
;MVRSWQYKPRFADLLRINDDLIIVYAEDTELNIRYLQKHILDSLNIGLDTLRNFAFNNLRRILPDVEIINLDGKFGVMAGGVYDASLILSKSMWNSENFSVDGDIVIAVPTRDMVYVTGSKNRQEINKLKSLALKDFENENYQVSPYLFRYNGTAFERFRD
;
A
#
# COMPACT_ATOMS: atom_id res chain seq x y z
N MET A 1 -43.41 0.29 -1.60
CA MET A 1 -42.41 1.37 -1.65
C MET A 1 -41.22 0.93 -0.80
N VAL A 2 -40.22 0.28 -1.40
CA VAL A 2 -39.04 -0.23 -0.68
C VAL A 2 -38.02 0.92 -0.61
N ARG A 3 -37.78 1.46 0.58
CA ARG A 3 -36.69 2.41 0.80
C ARG A 3 -35.37 1.64 0.70
N SER A 4 -34.69 1.75 -0.44
CA SER A 4 -33.30 1.31 -0.57
C SER A 4 -32.44 2.17 0.34
N TRP A 5 -31.90 1.60 1.41
CA TRP A 5 -30.85 2.23 2.18
C TRP A 5 -29.58 2.25 1.32
N GLN A 6 -29.35 3.32 0.57
CA GLN A 6 -28.05 3.57 -0.03
C GLN A 6 -27.09 3.92 1.10
N TYR A 7 -26.21 2.98 1.44
CA TYR A 7 -25.10 3.23 2.35
C TYR A 7 -24.27 4.39 1.81
N LYS A 8 -24.21 5.50 2.56
CA LYS A 8 -23.29 6.59 2.29
C LYS A 8 -22.06 6.37 3.18
N PRO A 9 -20.91 5.97 2.61
CA PRO A 9 -19.70 5.69 3.41
C PRO A 9 -19.29 6.94 4.20
N ARG A 10 -18.83 6.74 5.43
CA ARG A 10 -18.24 7.82 6.22
C ARG A 10 -16.86 8.13 5.64
N PHE A 11 -16.38 9.34 5.86
CA PHE A 11 -15.05 9.79 5.41
C PHE A 11 -13.93 8.80 5.77
N ALA A 12 -13.93 8.27 6.99
CA ALA A 12 -12.94 7.30 7.45
C ALA A 12 -12.98 5.98 6.67
N ASP A 13 -14.16 5.56 6.18
CA ASP A 13 -14.30 4.31 5.43
C ASP A 13 -13.66 4.45 4.02
N LEU A 14 -13.62 5.67 3.48
CA LEU A 14 -13.02 5.95 2.18
C LEU A 14 -11.48 6.04 2.20
N LEU A 15 -10.89 6.13 3.40
CA LEU A 15 -9.45 6.10 3.62
C LEU A 15 -8.92 4.69 3.84
N ARG A 16 -9.77 3.66 3.95
CA ARG A 16 -9.31 2.29 4.20
C ARG A 16 -8.92 1.60 2.90
N ILE A 17 -7.81 0.87 2.93
CA ILE A 17 -7.50 -0.17 1.93
C ILE A 17 -8.15 -1.48 2.37
N ASN A 18 -7.98 -1.81 3.66
CA ASN A 18 -8.61 -2.94 4.34
C ASN A 18 -8.69 -2.62 5.85
N ASP A 19 -8.95 -3.62 6.69
CA ASP A 19 -9.06 -3.42 8.15
C ASP A 19 -7.71 -3.14 8.85
N ASP A 20 -6.58 -3.50 8.22
CA ASP A 20 -5.23 -3.32 8.75
C ASP A 20 -4.50 -2.11 8.15
N LEU A 21 -4.94 -1.60 6.99
CA LEU A 21 -4.26 -0.55 6.23
C LEU A 21 -5.18 0.63 5.93
N ILE A 22 -4.68 1.83 6.23
CA ILE A 22 -5.32 3.10 5.91
C ILE A 22 -4.43 3.97 5.02
N ILE A 23 -5.07 4.85 4.27
CA ILE A 23 -4.46 5.88 3.45
C ILE A 23 -4.44 7.16 4.27
N VAL A 24 -3.23 7.70 4.43
CA VAL A 24 -3.02 9.03 4.98
C VAL A 24 -2.57 9.95 3.86
N TYR A 25 -3.04 11.18 3.88
CA TYR A 25 -2.55 12.22 2.99
C TYR A 25 -1.49 13.03 3.71
N ALA A 26 -0.43 13.40 3.01
CA ALA A 26 0.60 14.25 3.55
C ALA A 26 1.00 15.31 2.53
N GLU A 27 1.43 16.44 3.05
CA GLU A 27 2.19 17.43 2.29
C GLU A 27 3.67 17.17 2.57
N ASP A 28 4.43 16.95 1.51
CA ASP A 28 5.88 16.81 1.57
C ASP A 28 6.53 18.12 1.15
N THR A 29 7.31 18.69 2.06
CA THR A 29 8.05 19.94 1.85
C THR A 29 9.53 19.66 2.03
N GLU A 30 10.39 20.58 1.58
CA GLU A 30 11.85 20.45 1.74
C GLU A 30 12.30 20.21 3.19
N LEU A 31 11.49 20.60 4.18
CA LEU A 31 11.84 20.56 5.59
C LEU A 31 11.19 19.40 6.35
N ASN A 32 9.99 18.96 5.95
CA ASN A 32 9.27 17.86 6.60
C ASN A 32 8.09 17.34 5.78
N ILE A 33 7.65 16.14 6.16
CA ILE A 33 6.39 15.53 5.75
C ILE A 33 5.34 15.80 6.84
N ARG A 34 4.24 16.45 6.47
CA ARG A 34 3.14 16.79 7.37
C ARG A 34 1.85 16.09 6.96
N TYR A 35 1.33 15.22 7.83
CA TYR A 35 0.04 14.58 7.59
C TYR A 35 -1.12 15.59 7.63
N LEU A 36 -1.99 15.50 6.62
CA LEU A 36 -3.20 16.30 6.54
C LEU A 36 -4.25 15.72 7.48
N GLN A 37 -4.57 16.49 8.51
CA GLN A 37 -5.64 16.13 9.44
C GLN A 37 -7.00 16.30 8.77
N LYS A 38 -8.01 15.57 9.28
CA LYS A 38 -9.37 15.61 8.76
C LYS A 38 -9.92 17.04 8.62
N HIS A 39 -9.71 17.90 9.60
CA HIS A 39 -10.22 19.29 9.55
C HIS A 39 -9.60 20.10 8.40
N ILE A 40 -8.34 19.82 8.03
CA ILE A 40 -7.69 20.44 6.87
C ILE A 40 -8.35 19.91 5.59
N LEU A 41 -8.51 18.59 5.49
CA LEU A 41 -9.16 17.95 4.34
C LEU A 41 -10.59 18.48 4.12
N ASP A 42 -11.37 18.64 5.18
CA ASP A 42 -12.71 19.20 5.15
C ASP A 42 -12.70 20.68 4.68
N SER A 43 -11.66 21.45 5.04
CA SER A 43 -11.52 22.86 4.65
C SER A 43 -11.11 23.08 3.19
N LEU A 44 -10.52 22.08 2.53
CA LEU A 44 -10.09 22.18 1.12
C LEU A 44 -11.27 22.29 0.16
N ASN A 45 -12.49 21.93 0.60
CA ASN A 45 -13.70 21.91 -0.22
C ASN A 45 -13.54 21.15 -1.55
N ILE A 46 -12.72 20.09 -1.53
CA ILE A 46 -12.47 19.17 -2.65
C ILE A 46 -13.09 17.81 -2.36
N GLY A 47 -13.62 17.17 -3.40
CA GLY A 47 -14.05 15.78 -3.30
C GLY A 47 -12.87 14.85 -3.05
N LEU A 48 -13.08 13.77 -2.31
CA LEU A 48 -12.01 12.82 -1.97
C LEU A 48 -11.42 12.15 -3.23
N ASP A 49 -12.23 11.87 -4.24
CA ASP A 49 -11.73 11.32 -5.52
C ASP A 49 -10.80 12.31 -6.21
N THR A 50 -11.15 13.60 -6.19
CA THR A 50 -10.30 14.68 -6.71
C THR A 50 -8.99 14.77 -5.93
N LEU A 51 -9.06 14.76 -4.59
CA LEU A 51 -7.87 14.75 -3.73
C LEU A 51 -6.98 13.54 -4.00
N ARG A 52 -7.58 12.35 -4.11
CA ARG A 52 -6.88 11.09 -4.42
C ARG A 52 -6.16 11.20 -5.76
N ASN A 53 -6.83 11.67 -6.80
CA ASN A 53 -6.22 11.87 -8.12
C ASN A 53 -5.06 12.87 -8.08
N PHE A 54 -5.21 14.00 -7.36
CA PHE A 54 -4.11 14.95 -7.18
C PHE A 54 -2.91 14.32 -6.45
N ALA A 55 -3.16 13.62 -5.34
CA ALA A 55 -2.10 12.97 -4.57
C ALA A 55 -1.37 11.91 -5.39
N PHE A 56 -2.09 11.08 -6.16
CA PHE A 56 -1.47 10.09 -7.04
C PHE A 56 -0.65 10.70 -8.17
N ASN A 57 -1.15 11.77 -8.80
CA ASN A 57 -0.40 12.46 -9.83
C ASN A 57 0.88 13.10 -9.27
N ASN A 58 0.82 13.65 -8.06
CA ASN A 58 2.00 14.14 -7.36
C ASN A 58 2.97 13.00 -7.04
N LEU A 59 2.48 11.89 -6.49
CA LEU A 59 3.28 10.71 -6.18
C LEU A 59 4.02 10.21 -7.42
N ARG A 60 3.33 10.05 -8.56
CA ARG A 60 3.94 9.62 -9.82
C ARG A 60 5.02 10.57 -10.35
N ARG A 61 4.97 11.85 -10.00
CA ARG A 61 5.94 12.86 -10.43
C ARG A 61 7.20 12.87 -9.55
N ILE A 62 7.04 12.56 -8.26
CA ILE A 62 8.16 12.58 -7.29
C ILE A 62 8.86 11.24 -7.16
N LEU A 63 8.16 10.14 -7.45
CA LEU A 63 8.77 8.82 -7.40
C LEU A 63 9.86 8.71 -8.48
N PRO A 64 11.06 8.24 -8.11
CA PRO A 64 12.04 7.81 -9.09
C PRO A 64 11.54 6.56 -9.84
N ASP A 65 12.35 6.06 -10.77
CA ASP A 65 12.08 4.78 -11.41
C ASP A 65 11.96 3.68 -10.35
N VAL A 66 10.92 2.85 -10.49
CA VAL A 66 10.67 1.73 -9.57
C VAL A 66 11.62 0.60 -9.92
N GLU A 67 12.45 0.21 -8.97
CA GLU A 67 13.34 -0.94 -9.08
C GLU A 67 12.66 -2.18 -8.49
N ILE A 68 12.62 -3.27 -9.28
CA ILE A 68 12.12 -4.58 -8.84
C ILE A 68 13.29 -5.56 -8.86
N ILE A 69 13.73 -5.98 -7.69
CA ILE A 69 14.79 -6.99 -7.54
C ILE A 69 14.14 -8.35 -7.34
N ASN A 70 14.41 -9.31 -8.23
CA ASN A 70 13.96 -10.70 -8.11
C ASN A 70 15.08 -11.58 -7.53
N LEU A 71 14.76 -12.29 -6.45
CA LEU A 71 15.59 -13.29 -5.79
C LEU A 71 14.81 -14.60 -5.72
N ASP A 72 14.79 -15.33 -6.84
CA ASP A 72 14.18 -16.66 -6.97
C ASP A 72 12.73 -16.78 -6.45
N GLY A 73 11.85 -15.86 -6.89
CA GLY A 73 10.43 -15.89 -6.51
C GLY A 73 10.09 -15.11 -5.25
N LYS A 74 11.08 -14.39 -4.69
CA LYS A 74 10.91 -13.30 -3.74
C LYS A 74 11.37 -12.01 -4.41
N PHE A 75 10.56 -10.96 -4.30
CA PHE A 75 10.91 -9.66 -4.88
C PHE A 75 11.01 -8.58 -3.81
N GLY A 76 11.94 -7.64 -4.02
CA GLY A 76 11.97 -6.35 -3.33
C GLY A 76 11.58 -5.25 -4.30
N VAL A 77 10.72 -4.32 -3.87
CA VAL A 77 10.31 -3.14 -4.65
C VAL A 77 10.86 -1.90 -3.95
N MET A 78 11.61 -1.09 -4.69
CA MET A 78 12.25 0.12 -4.19
C MET A 78 11.93 1.31 -5.07
N ALA A 79 11.65 2.45 -4.46
CA ALA A 79 11.31 3.70 -5.15
C ALA A 79 11.72 4.94 -4.33
N GLY A 80 13.01 4.99 -3.96
CA GLY A 80 13.62 6.15 -3.31
C GLY A 80 13.53 6.16 -1.78
N GLY A 81 12.92 5.15 -1.15
CA GLY A 81 12.99 4.91 0.29
C GLY A 81 12.09 5.80 1.16
N VAL A 82 11.13 6.50 0.55
CA VAL A 82 10.21 7.41 1.28
C VAL A 82 8.75 7.09 1.02
N TYR A 83 8.42 6.63 -0.19
CA TYR A 83 7.04 6.43 -0.62
C TYR A 83 6.78 5.03 -1.17
N ASP A 84 7.70 4.10 -0.92
CA ASP A 84 7.71 2.76 -1.49
C ASP A 84 6.44 2.00 -1.10
N ALA A 85 6.04 2.05 0.18
CA ALA A 85 4.77 1.47 0.63
C ALA A 85 3.54 2.09 -0.05
N SER A 86 3.63 3.35 -0.52
CA SER A 86 2.52 4.03 -1.22
C SER A 86 2.28 3.44 -2.62
N LEU A 87 3.24 2.68 -3.16
CA LEU A 87 3.07 1.96 -4.42
C LEU A 87 1.97 0.90 -4.37
N ILE A 88 1.57 0.45 -3.16
CA ILE A 88 0.41 -0.42 -2.95
C ILE A 88 -0.86 0.13 -3.61
N LEU A 89 -0.94 1.46 -3.72
CA LEU A 89 -2.06 2.18 -4.29
C LEU A 89 -2.04 2.21 -5.83
N SER A 90 -0.92 1.84 -6.48
CA SER A 90 -0.74 1.79 -7.93
C SER A 90 -1.22 0.46 -8.51
N LYS A 91 -2.49 0.39 -8.95
CA LYS A 91 -3.08 -0.83 -9.50
C LYS A 91 -2.32 -1.42 -10.69
N SER A 92 -1.70 -0.58 -11.51
CA SER A 92 -0.93 -1.02 -12.68
C SER A 92 0.37 -1.73 -12.32
N MET A 93 0.87 -1.56 -11.09
CA MET A 93 2.09 -2.22 -10.64
C MET A 93 1.88 -3.73 -10.43
N TRP A 94 0.72 -4.13 -9.90
CA TRP A 94 0.51 -5.46 -9.35
C TRP A 94 -0.04 -6.42 -10.42
N ASN A 95 0.86 -6.90 -11.28
CA ASN A 95 0.53 -7.80 -12.38
C ASN A 95 1.66 -8.81 -12.63
N SER A 96 1.39 -9.82 -13.46
CA SER A 96 2.33 -10.90 -13.79
C SER A 96 3.52 -10.48 -14.66
N GLU A 97 3.42 -9.35 -15.38
CA GLU A 97 4.54 -8.81 -16.17
C GLU A 97 5.62 -8.23 -15.24
N ASN A 98 5.21 -7.58 -14.16
CA ASN A 98 6.12 -7.04 -13.14
C ASN A 98 6.54 -8.11 -12.11
N PHE A 99 5.65 -9.04 -11.76
CA PHE A 99 5.89 -10.05 -10.73
C PHE A 99 5.50 -11.44 -11.23
N SER A 100 6.49 -12.17 -11.73
CA SER A 100 6.32 -13.58 -12.11
C SER A 100 6.32 -14.47 -10.86
N VAL A 101 5.13 -14.77 -10.34
CA VAL A 101 4.91 -15.55 -9.11
C VAL A 101 3.94 -16.71 -9.34
N ASP A 102 4.03 -17.77 -8.52
CA ASP A 102 3.05 -18.85 -8.53
C ASP A 102 1.85 -18.53 -7.63
N GLY A 103 0.66 -18.49 -8.24
CA GLY A 103 -0.58 -18.10 -7.58
C GLY A 103 -0.83 -16.59 -7.63
N ASP A 104 -1.47 -16.09 -6.57
CA ASP A 104 -1.78 -14.67 -6.42
C ASP A 104 -0.57 -13.90 -5.89
N ILE A 105 -0.45 -12.63 -6.24
CA ILE A 105 0.56 -11.74 -5.67
C ILE A 105 0.27 -11.53 -4.18
N VAL A 106 1.24 -11.85 -3.34
CA VAL A 106 1.23 -11.58 -1.90
C VAL A 106 2.36 -10.63 -1.55
N ILE A 107 2.06 -9.58 -0.80
CA ILE A 107 3.04 -8.57 -0.38
C ILE A 107 3.17 -8.50 1.14
N ALA A 108 4.29 -7.94 1.59
CA ALA A 108 4.43 -7.39 2.93
C ALA A 108 4.97 -5.96 2.85
N VAL A 109 4.50 -5.11 3.75
CA VAL A 109 4.87 -3.68 3.88
C VAL A 109 5.19 -3.37 5.34
N PRO A 110 6.32 -3.88 5.89
CA PRO A 110 6.65 -3.74 7.31
C PRO A 110 6.88 -2.27 7.70
N THR A 111 7.53 -1.51 6.84
CA THR A 111 7.83 -0.09 7.02
C THR A 111 7.43 0.71 5.78
N ARG A 112 7.54 2.03 5.88
CA ARG A 112 7.24 2.96 4.79
C ARG A 112 8.08 2.73 3.52
N ASP A 113 9.29 2.22 3.67
CA ASP A 113 10.32 2.10 2.64
C ASP A 113 10.59 0.65 2.20
N MET A 114 9.90 -0.33 2.79
CA MET A 114 10.11 -1.74 2.47
C MET A 114 8.84 -2.36 1.90
N VAL A 115 8.99 -2.92 0.70
CA VAL A 115 7.93 -3.67 0.02
C VAL A 115 8.50 -4.98 -0.50
N TYR A 116 7.95 -6.07 -0.01
CA TYR A 116 8.34 -7.42 -0.39
C TYR A 116 7.19 -8.13 -1.10
N VAL A 117 7.51 -8.98 -2.08
CA VAL A 117 6.51 -9.69 -2.88
C VAL A 117 6.87 -11.16 -3.03
N THR A 118 5.87 -12.04 -2.99
CA THR A 118 5.99 -13.45 -3.41
C THR A 118 4.64 -13.98 -3.92
N GLY A 119 4.58 -15.25 -4.29
CA GLY A 119 3.37 -15.93 -4.76
C GLY A 119 2.63 -16.66 -3.64
N SER A 120 1.30 -16.65 -3.68
CA SER A 120 0.46 -17.30 -2.66
C SER A 120 0.62 -18.81 -2.58
N LYS A 121 1.17 -19.46 -3.61
CA LYS A 121 1.46 -20.91 -3.61
C LYS A 121 2.88 -21.24 -3.15
N ASN A 122 3.77 -20.26 -3.02
CA ASN A 122 5.12 -20.48 -2.52
C ASN A 122 5.16 -20.51 -0.98
N ARG A 123 4.72 -21.64 -0.39
CA ARG A 123 4.62 -21.79 1.07
C ARG A 123 5.94 -21.53 1.82
N GLN A 124 7.07 -21.89 1.22
CA GLN A 124 8.38 -21.66 1.83
C GLN A 124 8.67 -20.17 1.93
N GLU A 125 8.48 -19.41 0.84
CA GLU A 125 8.70 -17.97 0.85
C GLU A 125 7.65 -17.22 1.66
N ILE A 126 6.39 -17.66 1.69
CA ILE A 126 5.37 -17.09 2.59
C ILE A 126 5.81 -17.16 4.06
N ASN A 127 6.34 -18.31 4.51
CA ASN A 127 6.82 -18.46 5.89
C ASN A 127 8.03 -17.55 6.18
N LYS A 128 8.99 -17.47 5.25
CA LYS A 128 10.13 -16.55 5.38
C LYS A 128 9.67 -15.09 5.40
N LEU A 129 8.71 -14.75 4.55
CA LEU A 129 8.19 -13.40 4.40
C LEU A 129 7.45 -12.94 5.65
N LYS A 130 6.68 -13.82 6.31
CA LYS A 130 6.07 -13.53 7.61
C LYS A 130 7.09 -13.19 8.67
N SER A 131 8.12 -14.02 8.82
CA SER A 131 9.18 -13.80 9.82
C SER A 131 9.96 -12.51 9.53
N LEU A 132 10.25 -12.24 8.25
CA LEU A 132 10.93 -11.02 7.82
C LEU A 132 10.06 -9.77 8.09
N ALA A 133 8.80 -9.78 7.68
CA ALA A 133 7.88 -8.67 7.89
C ALA A 133 7.69 -8.34 9.37
N LEU A 134 7.54 -9.36 10.23
CA LEU A 134 7.45 -9.14 11.68
C LEU A 134 8.75 -8.54 12.24
N LYS A 135 9.90 -9.11 11.87
CA LYS A 135 11.20 -8.62 12.33
C LYS A 135 11.43 -7.17 11.92
N ASP A 136 11.20 -6.81 10.67
CA ASP A 136 11.47 -5.45 10.18
C ASP A 136 10.47 -4.47 10.79
N PHE A 137 9.19 -4.86 10.94
CA PHE A 137 8.20 -4.06 11.66
C PHE A 137 8.63 -3.78 13.12
N GLU A 138 9.21 -4.76 13.83
CA GLU A 138 9.61 -4.58 15.23
C GLU A 138 10.90 -3.77 15.40
N ASN A 139 11.81 -3.83 14.45
CA ASN A 139 13.18 -3.32 14.61
C ASN A 139 13.48 -2.04 13.81
N GLU A 140 12.66 -1.69 12.83
CA GLU A 140 12.86 -0.52 11.97
C GLU A 140 11.91 0.63 12.30
N ASN A 141 12.21 1.80 11.74
CA ASN A 141 11.40 3.01 11.91
C ASN A 141 10.25 3.07 10.88
N TYR A 142 9.28 3.96 11.13
CA TYR A 142 8.18 4.25 10.20
C TYR A 142 7.35 3.00 9.85
N GLN A 143 6.97 2.28 10.89
CA GLN A 143 6.21 1.04 10.86
C GLN A 143 4.88 1.21 10.14
N VAL A 144 4.52 0.23 9.32
CA VAL A 144 3.25 0.19 8.58
C VAL A 144 2.45 -1.05 8.99
N SER A 145 2.93 -2.25 8.72
CA SER A 145 2.21 -3.47 9.09
C SER A 145 3.08 -4.73 9.12
N PRO A 146 3.00 -5.59 10.15
CA PRO A 146 3.75 -6.86 10.20
C PRO A 146 3.09 -7.97 9.38
N TYR A 147 2.09 -7.63 8.57
CA TYR A 147 1.16 -8.58 7.99
C TYR A 147 1.33 -8.72 6.48
N LEU A 148 0.85 -9.86 5.96
CA LEU A 148 0.85 -10.15 4.53
C LEU A 148 -0.49 -9.78 3.92
N PHE A 149 -0.45 -9.33 2.67
CA PHE A 149 -1.64 -8.92 1.93
C PHE A 149 -1.65 -9.52 0.54
N ARG A 150 -2.81 -10.06 0.14
CA ARG A 150 -3.02 -10.60 -1.20
C ARG A 150 -3.66 -9.56 -2.10
N TYR A 151 -3.15 -9.43 -3.32
CA TYR A 151 -3.82 -8.63 -4.35
C TYR A 151 -4.93 -9.44 -5.01
N ASN A 152 -6.17 -8.93 -4.99
CA ASN A 152 -7.33 -9.58 -5.61
C ASN A 152 -7.67 -9.03 -7.01
N GLY A 153 -6.76 -8.28 -7.63
CA GLY A 153 -6.97 -7.60 -8.90
C GLY A 153 -7.54 -6.18 -8.77
N THR A 154 -8.04 -5.80 -7.59
CA THR A 154 -8.56 -4.44 -7.33
C THR A 154 -7.89 -3.77 -6.14
N ALA A 155 -7.69 -4.51 -5.05
CA ALA A 155 -7.13 -4.01 -3.81
C ALA A 155 -6.38 -5.12 -3.07
N PHE A 156 -5.70 -4.72 -2.00
CA PHE A 156 -5.02 -5.63 -1.10
C PHE A 156 -5.91 -6.00 0.08
N GLU A 157 -6.08 -7.29 0.29
CA GLU A 157 -6.79 -7.84 1.44
C GLU A 157 -5.84 -8.62 2.34
N ARG A 158 -6.22 -8.78 3.60
CA ARG A 158 -5.42 -9.51 4.56
C ARG A 158 -5.24 -10.97 4.11
N PHE A 159 -3.99 -11.38 3.91
CA PHE A 159 -3.66 -12.77 3.59
C PHE A 159 -3.65 -13.61 4.87
N ARG A 160 -4.41 -14.70 4.85
CA ARG A 160 -4.50 -15.71 5.91
C ARG A 160 -4.32 -17.06 5.20
N ASP A 161 -3.19 -17.69 5.44
CA ASP A 161 -2.81 -19.00 4.88
C ASP A 161 -3.42 -20.18 5.66
#